data_AF-A0A931U1G5-F1
#
_entry.id   AF-A0A931U1G5-F1
#
_cell.length_a   1.000
_cell.length_b   1.000
_cell.length_c   1.000
_cell.angle_alpha   90.00
_cell.angle_beta   90.00
_cell.angle_gamma   90.00
#
_symmetry.space_group_name_H-M   'P 1'
#
loop_
_entity.id
_entity.type
_entity.pdbx_description
1 polymer ?
#
loop_
_entity_poly.entity_id
_entity_poly.type
_entity_poly.pdbx_seq_one_letter_code
_entity_poly.pdbx_strand_id
1 'polypeptide(L)'
;DGTLYRREYAALVLSRLMGWEFIPLTVVRDGPHGVGSVQRYVEPVADYRSLGAEHDPDLWRIAVFDLVANNADRKSTHCFKDRDGRIWGIDHGLTFHTVPKLRTVLWEFCRRPIPEALLDDLDRLRSRADQVRAALDPWLERDEVEACVRRLGRIVEQQRFPRLDPRRNVPYEFW
;
A
#
# COMPACT_ATOMS: atom_id res chain seq x y z
N ASP A 1 -14.39 4.13 13.81
CA ASP A 1 -13.24 4.94 14.23
C ASP A 1 -12.80 5.87 13.11
N GLY A 2 -12.99 7.19 13.28
CA GLY A 2 -12.69 8.23 12.28
C GLY A 2 -11.20 8.46 12.03
N THR A 3 -10.41 7.38 11.95
CA THR A 3 -8.94 7.40 11.81
C THR A 3 -8.47 7.00 10.41
N LEU A 4 -9.40 6.80 9.46
CA LEU A 4 -9.07 6.43 8.07
C LEU A 4 -8.15 7.46 7.41
N TYR A 5 -8.38 8.76 7.63
CA TYR A 5 -7.54 9.82 7.07
C TYR A 5 -6.07 9.73 7.51
N ARG A 6 -5.82 9.23 8.73
CA ARG A 6 -4.45 9.04 9.22
C ARG A 6 -3.76 7.93 8.46
N ARG A 7 -4.48 6.86 8.12
CA ARG A 7 -3.96 5.73 7.33
C ARG A 7 -3.70 6.12 5.88
N GLU A 8 -4.56 6.94 5.28
CA GLU A 8 -4.31 7.52 3.96
C GLU A 8 -3.01 8.33 3.92
N TYR A 9 -2.79 9.18 4.92
CA TYR A 9 -1.57 9.97 5.01
C TYR A 9 -0.34 9.12 5.36
N ALA A 10 -0.45 8.19 6.32
CA ALA A 10 0.61 7.25 6.68
C ALA A 10 1.04 6.39 5.49
N ALA A 11 0.11 6.00 4.62
CA ALA A 11 0.39 5.26 3.40
C ALA A 11 1.25 6.08 2.43
N LEU A 12 0.90 7.36 2.20
CA LEU A 12 1.73 8.27 1.40
C LEU A 12 3.14 8.41 2.00
N VAL A 13 3.24 8.61 3.32
CA VAL A 13 4.53 8.74 4.02
C VAL A 13 5.38 7.49 3.82
N LEU A 14 4.82 6.30 4.05
CA LEU A 14 5.53 5.03 3.87
C LEU A 14 5.99 4.84 2.41
N SER A 15 5.12 5.12 1.44
CA SER A 15 5.43 4.99 0.00
C SER A 15 6.63 5.88 -0.37
N ARG A 16 6.66 7.12 0.13
CA ARG A 16 7.79 8.04 -0.08
C ARG A 16 9.08 7.58 0.60
N LEU A 17 9.00 6.99 1.80
CA LEU A 17 10.19 6.43 2.47
C LEU A 17 10.80 5.25 1.70
N MET A 18 9.96 4.49 0.98
CA MET A 18 10.37 3.45 0.02
C MET A 18 10.97 4.03 -1.27
N GLY A 19 10.85 5.34 -1.51
CA GLY A 19 11.22 5.96 -2.78
C GLY A 19 10.21 5.71 -3.89
N TRP A 20 8.98 5.32 -3.53
CA TRP A 20 7.90 5.03 -4.46
C TRP A 20 6.90 6.18 -4.46
N GLU A 21 6.32 6.45 -5.64
CA GLU A 21 5.47 7.61 -5.84
C GLU A 21 4.18 7.24 -6.60
N PHE A 22 3.57 6.09 -6.29
CA PHE A 22 2.31 5.69 -6.93
C PHE A 22 1.07 6.17 -6.16
N ILE A 23 1.22 6.77 -4.96
CA ILE A 23 0.10 7.32 -4.20
C ILE A 23 -0.02 8.82 -4.52
N PRO A 24 -1.18 9.32 -4.98
CA PRO A 24 -1.36 10.74 -5.23
C PRO A 24 -1.10 11.56 -3.96
N LEU A 25 -0.72 12.83 -4.12
CA LEU A 25 -0.45 13.72 -2.98
C LEU A 25 -1.67 13.76 -2.04
N THR A 26 -1.49 13.27 -0.83
CA THR A 26 -2.46 13.33 0.27
C THR A 26 -1.97 14.32 1.33
N VAL A 27 -2.85 15.21 1.79
CA VAL A 27 -2.58 16.15 2.88
C VAL A 27 -3.66 16.04 3.96
N VAL A 28 -3.29 16.29 5.21
CA VAL A 28 -4.26 16.38 6.32
C VAL A 28 -4.68 17.82 6.53
N ARG A 29 -5.99 18.04 6.68
CA ARG A 29 -6.61 19.36 6.82
C ARG A 29 -7.77 19.30 7.81
N ASP A 30 -7.97 20.41 8.52
CA ASP A 30 -9.23 20.66 9.21
C ASP A 30 -10.27 21.12 8.17
N GLY A 31 -11.52 20.69 8.36
CA GLY A 31 -12.61 20.92 7.43
C GLY A 31 -13.96 21.02 8.15
N PRO A 32 -15.06 21.28 7.41
CA PRO A 32 -16.38 21.52 8.01
C PRO A 32 -16.93 20.39 8.90
N HIS A 33 -16.38 19.18 8.75
CA HIS A 33 -16.78 17.98 9.49
C HIS A 33 -15.64 17.44 10.38
N GLY A 34 -14.65 18.28 10.70
CA GLY A 34 -13.46 17.93 11.46
C GLY A 34 -12.27 17.55 10.57
N VAL A 35 -11.20 17.07 11.23
CA VAL A 35 -9.94 16.73 10.57
C VAL A 35 -10.12 15.53 9.63
N GLY A 36 -9.60 15.66 8.41
CA GLY A 36 -9.58 14.62 7.40
C GLY A 36 -8.39 14.74 6.45
N SER A 37 -8.39 13.92 5.41
CA SER A 37 -7.36 13.93 4.37
C SER A 37 -7.96 14.40 3.04
N VAL A 38 -7.23 15.22 2.31
CA VAL A 38 -7.53 15.62 0.94
C VAL A 38 -6.46 15.03 0.03
N GLN A 39 -6.88 14.28 -0.98
CA GLN A 39 -5.99 13.68 -1.95
C GLN A 39 -6.12 14.39 -3.31
N ARG A 40 -4.99 14.64 -3.97
CA ARG A 40 -4.96 15.19 -5.32
C ARG A 40 -5.73 14.26 -6.25
N TYR A 41 -6.71 14.83 -6.95
CA TYR A 41 -7.42 14.13 -8.01
C TYR A 41 -6.48 13.89 -9.21
N VAL A 42 -6.50 12.67 -9.71
CA VAL A 42 -5.77 12.24 -10.91
C VAL A 42 -6.78 11.61 -11.85
N GLU A 43 -6.84 12.10 -13.09
CA GLU A 43 -7.81 11.64 -14.08
C GLU A 43 -7.43 10.23 -14.60
N PRO A 44 -8.26 9.21 -14.37
CA PRO A 44 -8.01 7.87 -14.88
C PRO A 44 -8.32 7.78 -16.38
N VAL A 45 -7.46 7.10 -17.13
CA VAL A 45 -7.73 6.75 -18.55
C VAL A 45 -7.90 5.26 -18.78
N ALA A 46 -7.44 4.43 -17.84
CA ALA A 46 -7.54 2.98 -17.88
C ALA A 46 -7.55 2.43 -16.45
N ASP A 47 -8.42 1.46 -16.17
CA ASP A 47 -8.46 0.77 -14.88
C ASP A 47 -7.56 -0.47 -14.90
N TYR A 48 -7.28 -1.04 -13.71
CA TYR A 48 -6.48 -2.25 -13.55
C TYR A 48 -6.88 -3.41 -14.47
N ARG A 49 -8.17 -3.60 -14.78
CA ARG A 49 -8.63 -4.73 -15.61
C ARG A 49 -8.13 -4.63 -17.04
N SER A 50 -7.80 -3.42 -17.48
CA SER A 50 -7.18 -3.14 -18.77
C SER A 50 -5.65 -3.02 -18.73
N LEU A 51 -5.02 -3.14 -17.56
CA LEU A 51 -3.57 -3.07 -17.40
C LEU A 51 -2.93 -4.46 -17.55
N GLY A 52 -1.81 -4.53 -18.28
CA GLY A 52 -0.97 -5.71 -18.35
C GLY A 52 -0.09 -5.85 -17.10
N ALA A 53 -0.65 -6.40 -16.03
CA ALA A 53 -0.08 -6.26 -14.69
C ALA A 53 1.33 -6.83 -14.49
N GLU A 54 1.71 -7.83 -15.29
CA GLU A 54 3.05 -8.42 -15.19
C GLU A 54 4.16 -7.52 -15.74
N HIS A 55 3.82 -6.54 -16.58
CA HIS A 55 4.79 -5.73 -17.33
C HIS A 55 4.99 -4.33 -16.77
N ASP A 56 4.20 -3.92 -15.77
CA ASP A 56 4.29 -2.57 -15.22
C ASP A 56 5.00 -2.57 -13.84
N PRO A 57 6.18 -1.92 -13.72
CA PRO A 57 6.91 -1.83 -12.46
C PRO A 57 6.10 -1.21 -11.31
N ASP A 58 5.15 -0.31 -11.60
CA ASP A 58 4.36 0.34 -10.55
C ASP A 58 3.34 -0.62 -9.92
N LEU A 59 2.80 -1.59 -10.67
CA LEU A 59 1.92 -2.61 -10.09
C LEU A 59 2.68 -3.57 -9.17
N TRP A 60 3.94 -3.88 -9.48
CA TRP A 60 4.80 -4.61 -8.55
C TRP A 60 5.03 -3.81 -7.26
N ARG A 61 5.31 -2.50 -7.37
CA ARG A 61 5.45 -1.62 -6.19
C ARG A 61 4.18 -1.58 -5.35
N ILE A 62 3.02 -1.43 -5.99
CA ILE A 62 1.72 -1.44 -5.30
C ILE A 62 1.49 -2.78 -4.58
N ALA A 63 1.75 -3.91 -5.24
CA ALA A 63 1.57 -5.23 -4.64
C ALA A 63 2.50 -5.44 -3.43
N VAL A 64 3.77 -5.06 -3.53
CA VAL A 64 4.72 -5.11 -2.40
C VAL A 64 4.29 -4.15 -1.29
N PHE A 65 3.86 -2.94 -1.63
CA PHE A 65 3.37 -1.97 -0.67
C PHE A 65 2.17 -2.51 0.11
N ASP A 66 1.18 -3.10 -0.58
CA ASP A 66 0.00 -3.69 0.06
C ASP A 66 0.40 -4.82 1.03
N LEU A 67 1.46 -5.56 0.72
CA LEU A 67 2.00 -6.57 1.62
C LEU A 67 2.62 -5.93 2.86
N VAL A 68 3.43 -4.87 2.73
CA VAL A 68 4.05 -4.17 3.87
C VAL A 68 3.01 -3.43 4.71
N ALA A 69 2.13 -2.66 4.08
CA ALA A 69 1.07 -1.89 4.72
C ALA A 69 -0.11 -2.77 5.17
N ASN A 70 -0.21 -4.02 4.70
CA ASN A 70 -1.30 -4.94 5.01
C ASN A 70 -2.67 -4.35 4.65
N ASN A 71 -2.79 -3.96 3.38
CA ASN A 71 -4.02 -3.41 2.82
C ASN A 71 -5.13 -4.46 2.79
N ALA A 72 -6.23 -4.18 3.50
CA ALA A 72 -7.33 -5.11 3.65
C ALA A 72 -8.42 -4.98 2.57
N ASP A 73 -8.24 -4.10 1.57
CA ASP A 73 -9.30 -3.82 0.59
C ASP A 73 -8.79 -3.31 -0.78
N ARG A 74 -7.71 -3.90 -1.32
CA ARG A 74 -7.23 -3.53 -2.67
C ARG A 74 -8.19 -4.06 -3.74
N LYS A 75 -8.96 -3.17 -4.38
CA LYS A 75 -9.87 -3.46 -5.50
C LYS A 75 -9.27 -3.06 -6.85
N SER A 76 -9.85 -3.55 -7.95
CA SER A 76 -9.39 -3.22 -9.31
C SER A 76 -9.53 -1.74 -9.64
N THR A 77 -10.56 -1.08 -9.11
CA THR A 77 -10.79 0.36 -9.26
C THR A 77 -9.79 1.21 -8.47
N HIS A 78 -9.00 0.61 -7.58
CA HIS A 78 -8.03 1.34 -6.76
C HIS A 78 -6.66 1.46 -7.44
N CYS A 79 -6.47 0.81 -8.60
CA CYS A 79 -5.29 0.95 -9.43
C CYS A 79 -5.71 1.39 -10.83
N PHE A 80 -5.14 2.49 -11.31
CA PHE A 80 -5.48 3.06 -12.62
C PHE A 80 -4.28 3.75 -13.25
N LYS A 81 -4.33 3.90 -14.57
CA LYS A 81 -3.34 4.64 -15.36
C LYS A 81 -3.85 6.05 -15.63
N ASP A 82 -2.96 7.04 -15.56
CA ASP A 82 -3.26 8.40 -16.00
C ASP A 82 -2.90 8.63 -17.48
N ARG A 83 -3.15 9.85 -17.96
CA ARG A 83 -2.87 10.28 -19.35
C ARG A 83 -1.39 10.24 -19.71
N ASP A 84 -0.50 10.38 -18.73
CA ASP A 84 0.96 10.35 -18.92
C ASP A 84 1.52 8.92 -18.85
N GLY A 85 0.63 7.94 -18.59
CA GLY A 85 0.96 6.54 -18.55
C GLY A 85 1.48 6.04 -17.21
N ARG A 86 1.36 6.83 -16.15
CA ARG A 86 1.75 6.42 -14.79
C ARG A 86 0.63 5.66 -14.11
N ILE A 87 0.98 4.63 -13.34
CA ILE A 87 0.01 3.90 -12.53
C ILE A 87 -0.07 4.51 -11.14
N TRP A 88 -1.30 4.73 -10.69
CA TRP A 88 -1.62 5.23 -9.37
C TRP A 88 -2.34 4.15 -8.57
N GLY A 89 -2.07 4.14 -7.27
CA GLY A 89 -2.78 3.38 -6.26
C GLY A 89 -3.47 4.32 -5.28
N ILE A 90 -4.76 4.11 -5.03
CA ILE A 90 -5.57 4.90 -4.09
C ILE A 90 -6.21 3.98 -3.04
N ASP A 91 -6.98 4.59 -2.12
CA ASP A 91 -7.76 3.92 -1.07
C ASP A 91 -6.90 3.05 -0.14
N HIS A 92 -6.22 3.72 0.79
CA HIS A 92 -5.36 3.09 1.80
C HIS A 92 -5.94 3.24 3.22
N GLY A 93 -7.19 3.66 3.37
CA GLY A 93 -7.86 3.80 4.65
C GLY A 93 -7.91 2.50 5.46
N LEU A 94 -7.90 1.34 4.80
CA LEU A 94 -7.95 0.01 5.43
C LEU A 94 -6.58 -0.69 5.50
N THR A 95 -5.54 0.04 5.90
CA THR A 95 -4.15 -0.46 6.06
C THR A 95 -3.69 -0.47 7.53
N PHE A 96 -2.46 -0.94 7.75
CA PHE A 96 -1.71 -0.94 9.01
C PHE A 96 -2.28 -1.78 10.15
N HIS A 97 -3.23 -2.69 9.86
CA HIS A 97 -3.76 -3.60 10.88
C HIS A 97 -2.64 -4.41 11.54
N THR A 98 -2.73 -4.61 12.85
CA THR A 98 -1.76 -5.37 13.67
C THR A 98 -1.78 -6.87 13.34
N VAL A 99 -2.92 -7.38 12.89
CA VAL A 99 -3.11 -8.76 12.45
C VAL A 99 -3.12 -8.85 10.92
N PRO A 100 -2.69 -9.99 10.33
CA PRO A 100 -2.76 -10.18 8.88
C PRO A 100 -4.19 -10.03 8.37
N LYS A 101 -4.40 -9.07 7.46
CA LYS A 101 -5.70 -8.77 6.85
C LYS A 101 -5.60 -8.51 5.35
N LEU A 102 -4.44 -8.71 4.72
CA LEU A 102 -4.23 -8.46 3.29
C LEU A 102 -5.38 -9.01 2.45
N ARG A 103 -6.05 -8.15 1.67
CA ARG A 103 -7.01 -8.57 0.65
C ARG A 103 -6.79 -7.78 -0.61
N THR A 104 -6.75 -8.47 -1.74
CA THR A 104 -6.32 -7.86 -2.99
C THR A 104 -6.92 -8.55 -4.21
N VAL A 105 -7.06 -7.80 -5.30
CA VAL A 105 -7.32 -8.33 -6.64
C VAL A 105 -6.04 -8.70 -7.41
N LEU A 106 -4.87 -8.34 -6.88
CA LEU A 106 -3.55 -8.52 -7.53
C LEU A 106 -3.05 -9.98 -7.35
N TRP A 107 -3.85 -10.96 -7.76
CA TRP A 107 -3.61 -12.39 -7.55
C TRP A 107 -2.44 -12.96 -8.37
N GLU A 108 -2.11 -12.33 -9.50
CA GLU A 108 -1.00 -12.67 -10.40
C GLU A 108 0.37 -12.62 -9.71
N PHE A 109 0.51 -11.81 -8.66
CA PHE A 109 1.76 -11.74 -7.88
C PHE A 109 1.87 -12.86 -6.84
N CYS A 110 0.78 -13.53 -6.47
CA CYS A 110 0.78 -14.54 -5.42
C CYS A 110 1.79 -15.65 -5.69
N ARG A 111 2.58 -16.02 -4.67
CA ARG A 111 3.67 -17.01 -4.74
C ARG A 111 4.83 -16.65 -5.67
N ARG A 112 4.80 -15.53 -6.39
CA ARG A 112 5.94 -15.08 -7.21
C ARG A 112 7.07 -14.57 -6.30
N PRO A 113 8.35 -14.79 -6.70
CA PRO A 113 9.46 -14.13 -6.02
C PRO A 113 9.32 -12.61 -6.18
N ILE A 114 9.69 -11.86 -5.15
CA ILE A 114 9.77 -10.40 -5.22
C ILE A 114 11.02 -10.05 -6.04
N PRO A 115 10.94 -9.17 -7.05
CA PRO A 115 12.10 -8.74 -7.81
C PRO A 115 13.21 -8.16 -6.92
N GLU A 116 14.47 -8.48 -7.24
CA GLU A 116 15.66 -8.08 -6.46
C GLU A 116 15.71 -6.56 -6.21
N ALA A 117 15.43 -5.76 -7.24
CA ALA A 117 15.39 -4.30 -7.10
C ALA A 117 14.39 -3.80 -6.04
N LEU A 118 13.24 -4.49 -5.87
CA LEU A 118 12.27 -4.14 -4.84
C LEU A 118 12.69 -4.68 -3.47
N LEU A 119 13.37 -5.83 -3.41
CA LEU A 119 13.98 -6.31 -2.17
C LEU A 119 15.06 -5.34 -1.67
N ASP A 120 15.88 -4.79 -2.55
CA ASP A 120 16.86 -3.76 -2.22
C ASP A 120 16.19 -2.50 -1.64
N ASP A 121 15.07 -2.05 -2.21
CA ASP A 121 14.27 -0.96 -1.66
C ASP A 121 13.76 -1.29 -0.25
N LEU A 122 13.23 -2.49 -0.04
CA LEU A 122 12.75 -2.95 1.27
C LEU A 122 13.90 -3.08 2.28
N ASP A 123 15.08 -3.52 1.87
CA ASP A 123 16.25 -3.63 2.73
C ASP A 123 16.78 -2.25 3.14
N ARG A 124 16.81 -1.29 2.21
CA ARG A 124 17.09 0.12 2.51
C ARG A 124 16.06 0.75 3.45
N LEU A 125 14.80 0.37 3.34
CA LEU A 125 13.77 0.81 4.28
C LEU A 125 13.97 0.16 5.66
N ARG A 126 14.24 -1.15 5.69
CA ARG A 126 14.46 -1.95 6.91
C ARG A 126 15.66 -1.45 7.72
N SER A 127 16.75 -1.06 7.06
CA SER A 127 17.93 -0.50 7.72
C SER A 127 17.68 0.88 8.36
N ARG A 128 16.59 1.55 7.98
CA ARG A 128 16.14 2.85 8.53
C ARG A 128 14.86 2.70 9.36
N ALA A 129 14.66 1.56 10.01
CA ALA A 129 13.45 1.25 10.78
C ALA A 129 13.09 2.35 11.80
N ASP A 130 14.06 2.98 12.46
CA ASP A 130 13.79 4.06 13.42
C ASP A 130 13.24 5.32 12.74
N GLN A 131 13.65 5.61 11.51
CA GLN A 131 13.07 6.69 10.72
C GLN A 131 11.63 6.35 10.28
N VAL A 132 11.38 5.08 9.94
CA VAL A 132 10.01 4.61 9.62
C VAL A 132 9.10 4.76 10.84
N ARG A 133 9.55 4.35 12.03
CA ARG A 133 8.80 4.53 13.28
C ARG A 133 8.49 6.01 13.52
N ALA A 134 9.52 6.84 13.55
CA ALA A 134 9.37 8.27 13.81
C ALA A 134 8.41 8.96 12.82
N ALA A 135 8.39 8.53 11.55
CA ALA A 135 7.52 9.09 10.53
C ALA A 135 6.05 8.61 10.65
N LEU A 136 5.82 7.40 11.18
CA LEU A 136 4.48 6.79 11.28
C LEU A 136 3.81 6.98 12.65
N ASP A 137 4.58 7.12 13.72
CA ASP A 137 4.10 7.31 15.10
C ASP A 137 3.07 8.45 15.28
N PRO A 138 3.15 9.59 14.55
CA PRO A 138 2.13 10.62 14.66
C PRO A 138 0.74 10.23 14.09
N TRP A 139 0.69 9.17 13.28
CA TRP A 139 -0.49 8.82 12.48
C TRP A 139 -1.11 7.48 12.87
N LEU A 140 -0.30 6.56 13.40
CA LEU A 140 -0.69 5.20 13.71
C LEU A 140 -0.44 4.89 15.19
N GLU A 141 -1.15 3.90 15.73
CA GLU A 141 -0.87 3.41 17.07
C GLU A 141 0.47 2.66 17.11
N ARG A 142 1.15 2.66 18.26
CA ARG A 142 2.47 2.01 18.42
C ARG A 142 2.49 0.57 17.91
N ASP A 143 1.47 -0.22 18.25
CA ASP A 143 1.38 -1.62 17.83
C ASP A 143 1.19 -1.79 16.31
N GLU A 144 0.55 -0.81 15.64
CA GLU A 144 0.39 -0.80 14.19
C GLU A 144 1.74 -0.52 13.50
N VAL A 145 2.49 0.44 14.03
CA VAL A 145 3.85 0.75 13.56
C VAL A 145 4.79 -0.45 13.72
N GLU A 146 4.84 -1.06 14.90
CA GLU A 146 5.67 -2.24 15.13
C GLU A 146 5.23 -3.44 14.31
N ALA A 147 3.92 -3.63 14.10
CA ALA A 147 3.42 -4.67 13.20
C ALA A 147 3.86 -4.44 11.75
N CYS A 148 3.87 -3.18 11.27
CA CYS A 148 4.37 -2.80 9.96
C CYS A 148 5.87 -3.11 9.82
N VAL A 149 6.71 -2.64 10.75
CA VAL A 149 8.17 -2.86 10.74
C VAL A 149 8.52 -4.35 10.81
N ARG A 150 7.86 -5.12 11.68
CA ARG A 150 8.04 -6.58 11.75
C ARG A 150 7.60 -7.29 10.47
N ARG A 151 6.56 -6.78 9.80
CA ARG A 151 6.09 -7.32 8.52
C ARG A 151 7.11 -7.07 7.42
N LEU A 152 7.66 -5.86 7.34
CA LEU A 152 8.77 -5.51 6.44
C LEU A 152 9.94 -6.50 6.59
N GLY A 153 10.40 -6.76 7.81
CA GLY A 153 11.48 -7.73 8.06
C GLY A 153 11.16 -9.13 7.55
N ARG A 154 9.95 -9.65 7.84
CA ARG A 154 9.53 -10.96 7.34
C ARG A 154 9.45 -11.05 5.82
N ILE A 155 9.04 -9.97 5.15
CA ILE A 155 8.96 -9.95 3.67
C ILE A 155 10.36 -10.03 3.07
N VAL A 156 11.32 -9.26 3.61
CA VAL A 156 12.72 -9.31 3.19
C VAL A 156 13.33 -10.70 3.39
N GLU A 157 13.02 -11.38 4.51
CA GLU A 157 13.49 -12.74 4.77
C GLU A 157 12.85 -13.78 3.83
N GLN A 158 11.56 -13.64 3.52
CA GLN A 158 10.82 -14.60 2.70
C GLN A 158 11.03 -14.40 1.19
N GLN A 159 11.32 -13.16 0.77
CA GLN A 159 11.62 -12.76 -0.61
C GLN A 159 10.54 -13.14 -1.64
N ARG A 160 9.31 -13.37 -1.17
CA ARG A 160 8.23 -13.94 -1.99
C ARG A 160 6.88 -13.44 -1.50
N PHE A 161 5.97 -13.25 -2.45
CA PHE A 161 4.57 -13.03 -2.13
C PHE A 161 3.95 -14.26 -1.46
N PRO A 162 3.10 -14.09 -0.45
CA PRO A 162 2.48 -15.21 0.24
C PRO A 162 1.52 -15.97 -0.69
N ARG A 163 1.20 -17.20 -0.31
CA ARG A 163 0.00 -17.88 -0.81
C ARG A 163 -1.21 -17.27 -0.11
N LEU A 164 -2.13 -16.72 -0.88
CA LEU A 164 -3.39 -16.18 -0.37
C LEU A 164 -4.52 -17.22 -0.43
N ASP A 165 -5.47 -17.11 0.50
CA ASP A 165 -6.69 -17.91 0.58
C ASP A 165 -7.84 -17.15 -0.12
N PRO A 166 -8.40 -17.67 -1.23
CA PRO A 166 -9.47 -17.01 -1.97
C PRO A 166 -10.77 -16.86 -1.19
N ARG A 167 -10.92 -17.50 -0.01
CA ARG A 167 -12.08 -17.29 0.87
C ARG A 167 -11.89 -16.18 1.90
N ARG A 168 -10.65 -15.69 2.07
CA ARG A 168 -10.29 -14.73 3.13
C ARG A 168 -9.63 -13.45 2.60
N ASN A 169 -8.87 -13.57 1.51
CA ASN A 169 -8.02 -12.51 0.98
C ASN A 169 -8.62 -11.81 -0.26
N VAL A 170 -9.93 -11.93 -0.46
CA VAL A 170 -10.68 -11.20 -1.49
C VAL A 170 -11.26 -9.93 -0.85
N PRO A 171 -11.03 -8.74 -1.44
CA PRO A 171 -11.59 -7.49 -0.92
C PRO A 171 -13.12 -7.55 -0.94
N TYR A 172 -13.77 -6.71 -0.12
CA TYR A 172 -15.23 -6.64 -0.18
C TYR A 172 -15.66 -5.97 -1.50
N GLU A 173 -16.80 -6.38 -2.06
CA GLU A 173 -17.29 -6.04 -3.41
C GLU A 173 -16.72 -6.90 -4.56
N PHE A 174 -17.25 -8.12 -4.63
CA PHE A 174 -17.49 -8.89 -5.86
C PHE A 174 -18.82 -9.66 -5.67
N TRP A 175 -19.95 -8.97 -5.86
CA TRP A 175 -21.25 -9.52 -6.25
C TRP A 175 -21.89 -8.55 -7.24
#